data_AF-A0A318HQ51-F1
#
_entry.id   AF-A0A318HQ51-F1
#
_cell.length_a   1.000
_cell.length_b   1.000
_cell.length_c   1.000
_cell.angle_alpha   90.00
_cell.angle_beta   90.00
_cell.angle_gamma   90.00
#
_symmetry.space_group_name_H-M   'P 1'
#
loop_
_entity.id
_entity.type
_entity.pdbx_description
1 polymer ?
#
loop_
_entity_poly.entity_id
_entity_poly.type
_entity_poly.pdbx_seq_one_letter_code
_entity_poly.pdbx_strand_id
1 'polypeptide(L)'
;MQVEVMDFEQRVRNKIRVEGNFPGFPQPERYNLEKSEIDDYLMDKQLALDSGGSARTQYTIMGVMIILPVIVFSAFPQKEMPGGNWAIFVAIAIGLGLAGLVKLIVKARIKSKLRNIYDPRIERYIDDVLNFNVGS
;
A
#
# COMPACT_ATOMS: atom_id res chain seq x y z
N MET A 1 -10.87 0.38 15.95
CA MET A 1 -9.65 1.11 16.33
C MET A 1 -8.70 1.05 15.15
N GLN A 2 -8.88 1.96 14.18
CA GLN A 2 -7.93 2.13 13.09
C GLN A 2 -6.86 3.07 13.64
N VAL A 3 -5.74 2.50 14.04
CA VAL A 3 -4.49 3.26 14.03
C VAL A 3 -4.17 3.39 12.55
N GLU A 4 -4.80 4.36 11.90
CA GLU A 4 -4.33 4.90 10.64
C GLU A 4 -2.92 5.38 10.98
N VAL A 5 -1.94 4.59 10.55
CA VAL A 5 -0.54 4.99 10.47
C VAL A 5 -0.59 6.42 9.97
N MET A 6 -0.19 7.41 10.77
CA MET A 6 -0.23 8.82 10.35
C MET A 6 0.16 8.92 8.89
N ASP A 7 -0.72 9.52 8.07
CA ASP A 7 -0.52 9.61 6.62
C ASP A 7 0.92 9.99 6.33
N PHE A 8 1.55 9.30 5.39
CA PHE A 8 2.97 9.48 5.10
C PHE A 8 3.27 10.96 4.84
N GLU A 9 2.39 11.63 4.10
CA GLU A 9 2.40 13.08 3.93
C GLU A 9 2.38 13.83 5.26
N GLN A 10 1.40 13.56 6.13
CA GLN A 10 1.25 14.23 7.41
C GLN A 10 2.47 14.01 8.32
N ARG A 11 3.08 12.82 8.29
CA ARG A 11 4.29 12.50 9.04
C ARG A 11 5.46 13.37 8.60
N VAL A 12 5.70 13.46 7.29
CA VAL A 12 6.78 14.29 6.73
C VAL A 12 6.53 15.77 6.99
N ARG A 13 5.31 16.27 6.72
CA ARG A 13 4.93 17.67 6.96
C ARG A 13 5.04 18.06 8.44
N ASN A 14 4.61 17.19 9.36
CA ASN A 14 4.77 17.45 10.78
C ASN A 14 6.23 17.53 11.19
N LYS A 15 7.09 16.66 10.65
CA LYS A 15 8.52 16.71 10.96
C LYS A 15 9.17 17.99 10.46
N ILE A 16 8.89 18.41 9.22
CA ILE A 16 9.36 19.70 8.68
C ILE A 16 8.84 20.87 9.53
N ARG A 17 7.57 20.84 9.95
CA ARG A 17 6.97 21.92 10.75
C ARG A 17 7.61 22.06 12.13
N VAL A 18 7.90 20.94 12.80
CA VAL A 18 8.46 20.92 14.15
C VAL A 18 9.96 21.17 14.13
N GLU A 19 10.68 20.53 13.20
CA GLU A 19 12.14 20.47 13.21
C GLU A 19 12.80 21.35 12.14
N GLY A 20 12.02 21.94 11.22
CA GLY A 20 12.55 22.66 10.04
C GLY A 20 13.35 23.93 10.33
N ASN A 21 13.19 24.50 11.53
CA ASN A 21 13.93 25.67 11.98
C ASN A 21 15.17 25.32 12.82
N PHE A 22 15.44 24.04 13.07
CA PHE A 22 16.63 23.65 13.83
C PHE A 22 17.89 23.77 12.96
N PRO A 23 19.02 24.21 13.55
CA PRO A 23 20.30 24.19 12.86
C PRO A 23 20.64 22.78 12.36
N GLY A 24 21.08 22.66 11.11
CA GLY A 24 21.42 21.38 10.50
C GLY A 24 20.26 20.63 9.85
N PHE A 25 19.01 21.08 10.00
CA PHE A 25 17.87 20.47 9.32
C PHE A 25 18.03 20.53 7.78
N PRO A 26 17.70 19.45 7.04
CA PRO A 26 17.77 19.44 5.58
C PRO A 26 16.86 20.50 4.96
N GLN A 27 17.42 21.40 4.17
CA GLN A 27 16.66 22.45 3.48
C GLN A 27 16.41 22.05 2.01
N PRO A 28 15.18 22.24 1.48
CA PRO A 28 14.83 21.90 0.08
C PRO A 28 15.82 22.44 -0.96
N GLU A 29 16.32 23.65 -0.74
CA GLU A 29 17.18 24.37 -1.67
C GLU A 29 18.52 23.64 -1.89
N ARG A 30 19.00 22.87 -0.89
CA ARG A 30 20.23 22.06 -1.01
C ARG A 30 20.09 20.91 -2.02
N TYR A 31 18.86 20.51 -2.33
CA TYR A 31 18.54 19.42 -3.24
C TYR A 31 18.05 19.94 -4.60
N ASN A 32 18.08 21.26 -4.82
CA ASN A 32 17.46 21.95 -5.96
C ASN A 32 15.97 21.61 -6.11
N LEU A 33 15.23 21.70 -4.99
CA LEU A 33 13.80 21.43 -4.92
C LEU A 33 13.04 22.67 -4.48
N GLU A 34 11.89 22.91 -5.10
CA GLU A 34 10.89 23.85 -4.62
C GLU A 34 9.95 23.18 -3.60
N LYS A 35 9.38 23.96 -2.68
CA LYS A 35 8.38 23.46 -1.72
C LYS A 35 7.15 22.88 -2.41
N SER A 36 6.73 23.46 -3.53
CA SER A 36 5.60 22.97 -4.34
C SER A 36 5.89 21.58 -4.91
N GLU A 37 7.10 21.32 -5.43
CA GLU A 37 7.51 20.01 -5.93
C GLU A 37 7.46 18.92 -4.84
N ILE A 38 7.87 19.27 -3.61
CA ILE A 38 7.82 18.34 -2.47
C ILE A 38 6.37 18.05 -2.09
N ASP A 39 5.53 19.07 -2.02
CA ASP A 39 4.14 18.95 -1.62
C ASP A 39 3.33 18.12 -2.62
N ASP A 40 3.49 18.38 -3.92
CA ASP A 40 2.86 17.61 -4.99
C ASP A 40 3.32 16.14 -4.95
N TYR A 41 4.62 15.91 -4.74
CA TYR A 41 5.17 14.55 -4.61
C TYR A 41 4.60 13.78 -3.41
N LEU A 42 4.51 14.42 -2.24
CA LEU A 42 3.97 13.80 -1.04
C LEU A 42 2.49 13.42 -1.23
N MET A 43 1.71 14.32 -1.85
CA MET A 43 0.30 14.07 -2.16
C MET A 43 0.15 12.92 -3.16
N ASP A 44 0.90 12.92 -4.27
CA ASP A 44 0.85 11.85 -5.27
C ASP A 44 1.28 10.50 -4.70
N LYS A 45 2.28 10.49 -3.81
CA LYS A 45 2.76 9.29 -3.12
C LYS A 45 1.70 8.75 -2.17
N GLN A 46 1.05 9.62 -1.39
CA GLN A 46 -0.06 9.23 -0.52
C GLN A 46 -1.24 8.66 -1.32
N LEU A 47 -1.65 9.33 -2.40
CA LEU A 47 -2.70 8.85 -3.31
C LEU A 47 -2.37 7.49 -3.93
N ALA A 48 -1.10 7.26 -4.28
CA ALA A 48 -0.65 5.97 -4.80
C ALA A 48 -0.77 4.86 -3.75
N LEU A 49 -0.38 5.14 -2.50
CA LEU A 49 -0.49 4.20 -1.38
C LEU A 49 -1.95 3.90 -1.04
N ASP A 50 -2.80 4.92 -1.01
CA ASP A 50 -4.23 4.81 -0.67
C ASP A 50 -5.05 4.13 -1.78
N SER A 51 -4.54 4.13 -3.02
CA SER A 51 -5.20 3.45 -4.13
C SER A 51 -5.32 1.93 -3.97
N GLY A 52 -4.64 1.33 -2.98
CA GLY A 52 -4.84 -0.06 -2.57
C GLY A 52 -6.18 -0.32 -1.87
N GLY A 53 -6.91 0.72 -1.48
CA GLY A 53 -8.15 0.65 -0.72
C GLY A 53 -7.92 0.30 0.76
N SER A 54 -8.94 0.55 1.58
CA SER A 54 -8.87 0.32 3.03
C SER A 54 -8.66 -1.17 3.36
N ALA A 55 -8.07 -1.45 4.53
CA ALA A 55 -7.95 -2.82 5.04
C ALA A 55 -9.31 -3.54 5.08
N ARG A 56 -10.38 -2.83 5.46
CA ARG A 56 -11.76 -3.36 5.47
C ARG A 56 -12.17 -3.81 4.07
N THR A 57 -12.00 -2.96 3.06
CA THR A 57 -12.32 -3.28 1.67
C THR A 57 -11.51 -4.48 1.18
N GLN A 58 -10.22 -4.53 1.47
CA GLN A 58 -9.35 -5.64 1.09
C GLN A 58 -9.79 -6.97 1.72
N TYR A 59 -10.14 -6.97 3.02
CA TYR A 59 -10.62 -8.18 3.69
C TYR A 59 -11.97 -8.65 3.15
N THR A 60 -12.89 -7.74 2.82
CA THR A 60 -14.16 -8.10 2.18
C THR A 60 -13.91 -8.75 0.82
N ILE A 61 -13.05 -8.18 -0.03
CA ILE A 61 -12.70 -8.75 -1.33
C ILE A 61 -12.07 -10.13 -1.17
N MET A 62 -11.14 -10.30 -0.23
CA MET A 62 -10.53 -11.61 0.06
C MET A 62 -11.57 -12.64 0.49
N GLY A 63 -12.46 -12.30 1.41
CA GLY A 63 -13.53 -13.19 1.86
C GLY A 63 -14.46 -13.62 0.72
N VAL A 64 -14.89 -12.67 -0.11
CA VAL A 64 -15.73 -12.95 -1.29
C VAL A 64 -15.01 -13.88 -2.27
N MET A 65 -13.72 -13.65 -2.54
CA MET A 65 -12.93 -14.51 -3.43
C MET A 65 -12.75 -15.93 -2.90
N ILE A 66 -12.67 -16.11 -1.58
CA ILE A 66 -12.54 -17.44 -0.96
C ILE A 66 -13.86 -18.20 -1.01
N ILE A 67 -14.98 -17.51 -0.76
CA ILE A 67 -16.31 -18.14 -0.66
C ILE A 67 -16.90 -18.44 -2.05
N LEU A 68 -16.63 -17.62 -3.06
CA LEU A 68 -17.22 -17.74 -4.39
C LEU A 68 -17.00 -19.14 -5.03
N PRO A 69 -15.79 -19.73 -5.03
CA PRO A 69 -15.58 -21.08 -5.53
C PRO A 69 -16.35 -22.16 -4.76
N VAL A 70 -16.53 -21.98 -3.43
CA VAL A 70 -17.31 -22.91 -2.61
C VAL A 70 -18.77 -22.89 -3.02
N ILE A 71 -19.33 -21.70 -3.26
CA ILE A 71 -20.71 -21.54 -3.75
C ILE A 71 -20.86 -22.15 -5.15
N VAL A 72 -19.94 -21.83 -6.07
CA VAL A 72 -19.97 -22.38 -7.42
C VAL A 72 -19.94 -23.90 -7.38
N PHE A 73 -19.04 -24.49 -6.59
CA PHE A 73 -18.95 -25.94 -6.45
C PHE A 73 -20.24 -26.49 -5.84
N SER A 74 -20.84 -25.86 -4.82
CA SER A 74 -22.10 -26.35 -4.23
C SER A 74 -23.26 -26.54 -5.21
N ALA A 75 -23.22 -25.92 -6.39
CA ALA A 75 -24.24 -26.04 -7.43
C ALA A 75 -24.08 -27.29 -8.33
N PHE A 76 -22.98 -28.03 -8.23
CA PHE A 76 -22.70 -29.21 -9.07
C PHE A 76 -22.83 -30.53 -8.28
N PRO A 77 -23.14 -31.65 -8.94
CA PRO A 77 -23.10 -32.97 -8.31
C PRO A 77 -21.66 -33.39 -7.99
N GLN A 78 -21.40 -33.90 -6.78
CA GLN A 78 -20.05 -34.22 -6.28
C GLN A 78 -19.26 -35.21 -7.15
N LYS A 79 -19.97 -36.10 -7.87
CA LYS A 79 -19.40 -37.06 -8.83
C LYS A 79 -18.61 -36.39 -9.97
N GLU A 80 -18.95 -35.15 -10.31
CA GLU A 80 -18.34 -34.42 -11.43
C GLU A 80 -17.31 -33.38 -10.95
N MET A 81 -17.03 -33.34 -9.64
CA MET A 81 -16.12 -32.35 -9.05
C MET A 81 -14.66 -32.79 -9.06
N PRO A 82 -13.73 -31.86 -9.34
CA PRO A 82 -12.32 -32.09 -9.12
C PRO A 82 -12.06 -32.35 -7.63
N GLY A 83 -11.54 -33.53 -7.30
CA GLY A 83 -11.21 -33.95 -5.93
C GLY A 83 -12.24 -34.83 -5.24
N GLY A 84 -13.41 -35.12 -5.85
CA GLY A 84 -14.42 -36.02 -5.28
C GLY A 84 -14.81 -35.66 -3.84
N ASN A 85 -14.54 -36.55 -2.87
CA ASN A 85 -14.80 -36.29 -1.44
C ASN A 85 -14.00 -35.10 -0.86
N TRP A 86 -12.92 -34.67 -1.53
CA TRP A 86 -12.09 -33.54 -1.13
C TRP A 86 -12.44 -32.23 -1.86
N ALA A 87 -13.54 -32.20 -2.62
CA ALA A 87 -13.93 -31.05 -3.44
C ALA A 87 -14.03 -29.73 -2.66
N ILE A 88 -14.44 -29.78 -1.38
CA ILE A 88 -14.48 -28.59 -0.51
C ILE A 88 -13.07 -28.03 -0.27
N PHE A 89 -12.09 -28.89 0.01
CA PHE A 89 -10.70 -28.45 0.20
C PHE A 89 -10.10 -27.90 -1.10
N VAL A 90 -10.43 -28.50 -2.24
CA VAL A 90 -10.03 -28.00 -3.56
C VAL A 90 -10.64 -26.62 -3.82
N ALA A 91 -11.93 -26.41 -3.53
CA ALA A 91 -12.59 -25.12 -3.69
C ALA A 91 -11.95 -24.03 -2.80
N ILE A 92 -11.65 -24.35 -1.54
CA ILE A 92 -10.95 -23.43 -0.63
C ILE A 92 -9.55 -23.11 -1.14
N ALA A 93 -8.80 -24.11 -1.61
CA ALA A 93 -7.46 -23.90 -2.17
C ALA A 93 -7.49 -22.97 -3.40
N ILE A 94 -8.47 -23.15 -4.29
CA ILE A 94 -8.70 -22.26 -5.45
C ILE A 94 -9.02 -20.84 -4.97
N GLY A 95 -9.94 -20.70 -4.00
CA GLY A 95 -10.32 -19.39 -3.45
C GLY A 95 -9.16 -18.65 -2.79
N LEU A 96 -8.32 -19.36 -2.03
CA LEU A 96 -7.09 -18.81 -1.46
C LEU A 96 -6.09 -18.41 -2.54
N GLY A 97 -5.94 -19.22 -3.59
CA GLY A 97 -5.11 -18.92 -4.75
C GLY A 97 -5.55 -17.64 -5.46
N LEU A 98 -6.85 -17.49 -5.72
CA LEU A 98 -7.43 -16.28 -6.32
C LEU A 98 -7.23 -15.04 -5.45
N ALA A 99 -7.52 -15.15 -4.14
CA ALA A 99 -7.32 -14.05 -3.20
C ALA A 99 -5.84 -13.62 -3.14
N GLY A 100 -4.91 -14.58 -3.13
CA GLY A 100 -3.48 -14.33 -3.21
C GLY A 100 -3.08 -13.62 -4.50
N LEU A 101 -3.57 -14.09 -5.65
CA LEU A 101 -3.28 -13.49 -6.96
C LEU A 101 -3.76 -12.04 -7.04
N VAL A 102 -4.99 -11.75 -6.58
CA VAL A 102 -5.52 -10.39 -6.51
C VAL A 102 -4.63 -9.49 -5.65
N LYS A 103 -4.21 -9.98 -4.47
CA LYS A 103 -3.31 -9.24 -3.58
C LYS A 103 -1.97 -8.93 -4.24
N LEU A 104 -1.41 -9.87 -5.00
CA LEU A 104 -0.18 -9.65 -5.75
C LEU A 104 -0.36 -8.58 -6.84
N ILE A 105 -1.46 -8.62 -7.58
CA ILE A 105 -1.78 -7.64 -8.63
C ILE A 105 -1.91 -6.24 -8.03
N VAL A 106 -2.65 -6.09 -6.91
CA VAL A 106 -2.79 -4.80 -6.22
C VAL A 106 -1.44 -4.27 -5.76
N LYS A 107 -0.62 -5.11 -5.12
CA LYS A 107 0.73 -4.73 -4.68
C LYS A 107 1.62 -4.32 -5.86
N ALA A 108 1.54 -5.03 -6.98
CA ALA A 108 2.29 -4.72 -8.20
C ALA A 108 1.83 -3.39 -8.82
N ARG A 109 0.52 -3.11 -8.86
CA ARG A 109 -0.05 -1.84 -9.33
C ARG A 109 0.46 -0.66 -8.51
N ILE A 110 0.39 -0.76 -7.17
CA ILE A 110 0.88 0.30 -6.25
C ILE A 110 2.38 0.51 -6.46
N LYS A 111 3.17 -0.57 -6.50
CA LYS A 111 4.61 -0.49 -6.76
C LYS A 111 4.92 0.16 -8.12
N SER A 112 4.13 -0.14 -9.15
CA SER A 112 4.30 0.47 -10.46
C SER A 112 3.99 1.96 -10.45
N LYS A 113 2.92 2.39 -9.77
CA LYS A 113 2.59 3.81 -9.60
C LYS A 113 3.70 4.55 -8.85
N LEU A 114 4.15 4.01 -7.71
CA LEU A 114 5.25 4.57 -6.92
C LEU A 114 6.52 4.72 -7.75
N ARG A 115 6.86 3.72 -8.58
CA ARG A 115 8.02 3.78 -9.46
C ARG A 115 7.88 4.85 -10.54
N ASN A 116 6.67 5.12 -11.02
CA ASN A 116 6.42 6.11 -12.05
C ASN A 116 6.58 7.54 -11.53
N ILE A 117 6.20 7.79 -10.27
CA ILE A 117 6.34 9.10 -9.64
C ILE A 117 7.71 9.30 -8.99
N TYR A 118 8.51 8.24 -8.82
CA TYR A 118 9.78 8.26 -8.09
C TYR A 118 10.76 9.33 -8.58
N ASP A 119 11.09 10.30 -7.70
CA ASP A 119 12.16 11.27 -7.92
C ASP A 119 13.27 11.04 -6.87
N PRO A 120 14.49 10.66 -7.28
CA PRO A 120 15.59 10.37 -6.36
C PRO A 120 16.08 11.59 -5.56
N ARG A 121 15.81 12.82 -6.00
CA ARG A 121 16.15 14.04 -5.25
C ARG A 121 15.19 14.23 -4.07
N ILE A 122 13.89 14.09 -4.35
CA ILE A 122 12.82 14.26 -3.35
C ILE A 122 12.87 13.12 -2.33
N GLU A 123 13.12 11.88 -2.76
CA GLU A 123 13.26 10.75 -1.82
C GLU A 123 14.46 10.90 -0.90
N ARG A 124 15.61 11.38 -1.41
CA ARG A 124 16.78 11.67 -0.56
C ARG A 124 16.48 12.76 0.47
N TYR A 125 15.82 13.84 0.03
CA TYR A 125 15.39 14.90 0.94
C TYR A 125 14.44 14.37 2.02
N ILE A 126 13.43 13.57 1.64
CA ILE A 126 12.48 12.99 2.60
C ILE A 126 13.19 12.05 3.58
N ASP A 127 14.12 11.22 3.11
CA ASP A 127 14.91 10.33 3.97
C ASP A 127 15.75 11.13 4.98
N ASP A 128 16.42 12.18 4.54
CA ASP A 128 17.22 13.04 5.42
C ASP A 128 16.32 13.77 6.44
N VAL A 129 15.15 14.26 6.03
CA VAL A 129 14.15 14.87 6.93
C VAL A 129 13.65 13.86 7.96
N LEU A 130 13.37 12.63 7.56
CA LEU A 130 12.84 11.61 8.46
C LEU A 130 13.90 11.10 9.44
N ASN A 131 15.17 11.05 9.03
CA ASN A 131 16.29 10.58 9.84
C ASN A 131 16.92 11.68 10.71
N PHE A 132 16.61 12.96 10.46
CA PHE A 132 17.07 14.05 11.31
C PHE A 132 16.62 13.85 12.76
N ASN A 133 17.55 13.93 13.70
CA ASN A 133 17.27 13.87 15.13
C ASN A 133 17.95 15.08 15.78
N VAL A 134 17.21 15.81 16.61
CA VAL A 134 17.73 16.97 17.34
C VAL A 134 18.75 16.48 18.38
N GLY A 135 20.05 16.56 18.05
CA GLY A 135 21.14 16.14 18.95
C GLY A 135 22.40 15.54 18.30
N SER A 136 22.48 15.47 16.96
CA SER A 136 23.69 15.09 16.21
C SER A 136 24.44 16.30 15.65
#